data_AF-A0A9P1FKA4-F1
#
_entry.id   AF-A0A9P1FKA4-F1
#
_cell.length_a   1.000
_cell.length_b   1.000
_cell.length_c   1.000
_cell.angle_alpha   90.00
_cell.angle_beta   90.00
_cell.angle_gamma   90.00
#
_symmetry.space_group_name_H-M   'P 1'
#
loop_
_entity.id
_entity.type
_entity.pdbx_description
1 polymer ?
#
loop_
_entity_poly.entity_id
_entity_poly.type
_entity_poly.pdbx_seq_one_letter_code
_entity_poly.pdbx_strand_id
1 'polypeptide(L)'
;MPPKSKAAAKRPASQALRKKGNVKNAAVSAKKLRELEQVRKVKEPFLDMFVEALTKGDPDPSELAWHLSWRCSNPRRYDAPAACSLMLFSEALPGHVNLCDVLEAIDYHQAIRKHIGDERWEERRVRADELLQKLQGAKVSPRSFSLLHRAVSVACAKKDGPSEELKALSSATSKAVCDKDPEGACPICLAGWRADDSVLVLSCNHVLHVDCFWKMITAAGSDALRGTEAACSAQ
;
A
#
# COMPACT_ATOMS: atom_id res chain seq x y z
N MET A 1 12.27 -79.42 -38.56
CA MET A 1 13.51 -78.64 -38.34
C MET A 1 13.15 -77.14 -38.41
N PRO A 2 13.88 -76.26 -37.70
CA PRO A 2 13.46 -75.36 -36.59
C PRO A 2 13.11 -73.92 -37.04
N PRO A 3 13.00 -72.88 -36.17
CA PRO A 3 12.50 -72.80 -34.79
C PRO A 3 11.32 -71.79 -34.61
N LYS A 4 10.56 -71.96 -33.53
CA LYS A 4 9.59 -70.99 -32.99
C LYS A 4 10.33 -69.94 -32.14
N SER A 5 10.19 -68.65 -32.44
CA SER A 5 10.61 -67.56 -31.56
C SER A 5 9.40 -66.97 -30.81
N LYS A 6 9.42 -67.09 -29.48
CA LYS A 6 8.49 -66.41 -28.56
C LYS A 6 9.21 -65.19 -27.98
N ALA A 7 8.83 -63.99 -28.41
CA ALA A 7 9.28 -62.75 -27.80
C ALA A 7 8.33 -62.37 -26.65
N ALA A 8 8.81 -62.51 -25.41
CA ALA A 8 8.11 -62.07 -24.21
C ALA A 8 8.42 -60.58 -23.95
N ALA A 9 7.42 -59.72 -24.16
CA ALA A 9 7.50 -58.30 -23.83
C ALA A 9 7.36 -58.09 -22.31
N LYS A 10 8.47 -57.79 -21.63
CA LYS A 10 8.47 -57.28 -20.25
C LYS A 10 7.91 -55.85 -20.24
N ARG A 11 6.76 -55.63 -19.59
CA ARG A 11 6.22 -54.28 -19.30
C ARG A 11 7.02 -53.64 -18.15
N PRO A 12 7.32 -52.33 -18.21
CA PRO A 12 8.20 -51.67 -17.24
C PRO A 12 7.47 -51.23 -15.96
N ALA A 13 8.16 -51.39 -14.83
CA ALA A 13 7.73 -51.07 -13.46
C ALA A 13 7.74 -49.56 -13.12
N SER A 14 7.48 -48.68 -14.09
CA SER A 14 7.66 -47.21 -13.94
C SER A 14 6.38 -46.42 -13.61
N GLN A 15 5.21 -47.06 -13.53
CA GLN A 15 3.94 -46.34 -13.25
C GLN A 15 3.59 -46.18 -11.75
N ALA A 16 4.23 -46.91 -10.83
CA ALA A 16 3.85 -46.89 -9.41
C ALA A 16 4.44 -45.70 -8.61
N LEU A 17 5.53 -45.08 -9.07
CA LEU A 17 6.19 -43.97 -8.36
C LEU A 17 5.58 -42.58 -8.64
N ARG A 18 4.82 -42.41 -9.73
CA ARG A 18 4.18 -41.11 -10.07
C ARG A 18 2.97 -40.75 -9.18
N LYS A 19 2.31 -41.72 -8.52
CA LYS A 19 1.12 -41.43 -7.70
C LYS A 19 1.45 -40.84 -6.31
N LYS A 20 2.63 -41.12 -5.74
CA LYS A 20 3.00 -40.62 -4.40
C LYS A 20 3.43 -39.15 -4.36
N GLY A 21 3.93 -38.60 -5.47
CA GLY A 21 4.26 -37.18 -5.57
C GLY A 21 3.03 -36.26 -5.60
N ASN A 22 1.92 -36.74 -6.17
CA ASN A 22 0.73 -35.91 -6.40
C ASN A 22 -0.06 -35.61 -5.10
N VAL A 23 -0.09 -36.55 -4.16
CA VAL A 23 -0.84 -36.40 -2.90
C VAL A 23 -0.20 -35.39 -1.94
N LYS A 24 1.14 -35.36 -1.87
CA LYS A 24 1.86 -34.40 -1.01
C LYS A 24 1.68 -32.96 -1.50
N ASN A 25 1.72 -32.75 -2.82
CA ASN A 25 1.50 -31.44 -3.42
C ASN A 25 0.07 -30.92 -3.18
N ALA A 26 -0.93 -31.81 -3.26
CA ALA A 26 -2.32 -31.45 -2.98
C ALA A 26 -2.56 -31.05 -1.51
N ALA A 27 -1.95 -31.77 -0.56
CA ALA A 27 -2.09 -31.46 0.87
C ALA A 27 -1.41 -30.12 1.25
N VAL A 28 -0.23 -29.83 0.68
CA VAL A 28 0.45 -28.55 0.87
C VAL A 28 -0.39 -27.40 0.28
N SER A 29 -0.98 -27.62 -0.89
CA SER A 29 -1.89 -26.66 -1.53
C SER A 29 -3.13 -26.36 -0.68
N ALA A 30 -3.79 -27.39 -0.13
CA ALA A 30 -4.96 -27.21 0.71
C ALA A 30 -4.66 -26.47 2.03
N LYS A 31 -3.49 -26.73 2.64
CA LYS A 31 -3.05 -26.00 3.83
C LYS A 31 -2.80 -24.52 3.52
N LYS A 32 -2.06 -24.23 2.43
CA LYS A 32 -1.78 -22.85 2.01
C LYS A 32 -3.07 -22.09 1.68
N LEU A 33 -4.04 -22.74 1.03
CA LEU A 33 -5.34 -22.14 0.72
C LEU A 33 -6.11 -21.74 2.00
N ARG A 34 -6.15 -22.61 3.01
CA ARG A 34 -6.78 -22.31 4.31
C ARG A 34 -6.10 -21.16 5.05
N GLU A 35 -4.77 -21.12 5.02
CA GLU A 35 -4.00 -20.01 5.60
C GLU A 35 -4.33 -18.69 4.90
N LEU A 36 -4.40 -18.68 3.56
CA LEU A 36 -4.79 -17.49 2.79
C LEU A 36 -6.23 -17.04 3.07
N GLU A 37 -7.18 -17.96 3.18
CA GLU A 37 -8.56 -17.63 3.57
C GLU A 37 -8.63 -17.04 4.98
N GLN A 38 -7.83 -17.56 5.92
CA GLN A 38 -7.76 -17.03 7.27
C GLN A 38 -7.18 -15.61 7.28
N VAL A 39 -6.11 -15.36 6.51
CA VAL A 39 -5.54 -14.02 6.33
C VAL A 39 -6.61 -13.07 5.76
N ARG A 40 -7.35 -13.49 4.74
CA ARG A 40 -8.40 -12.67 4.13
C ARG A 40 -9.53 -12.34 5.11
N LYS A 41 -10.02 -13.33 5.88
CA LYS A 41 -11.06 -13.14 6.90
C LYS A 41 -10.65 -12.15 7.99
N VAL A 42 -9.36 -12.07 8.29
CA VAL A 42 -8.82 -11.09 9.23
C VAL A 42 -8.71 -9.72 8.57
N LYS A 43 -8.18 -9.64 7.33
CA LYS A 43 -7.93 -8.37 6.60
C LYS A 43 -9.18 -7.56 6.28
N GLU A 44 -10.21 -8.20 5.71
CA GLU A 44 -11.38 -7.49 5.15
C GLU A 44 -12.10 -6.59 6.17
N PRO A 45 -12.40 -7.03 7.40
CA PRO A 45 -13.02 -6.15 8.41
C PRO A 45 -12.20 -4.91 8.73
N PHE A 46 -10.86 -4.98 8.71
CA PHE A 46 -10.02 -3.81 8.94
C PHE A 46 -10.06 -2.83 7.79
N LEU A 47 -10.04 -3.36 6.56
CA LEU A 47 -10.10 -2.56 5.37
C LEU A 47 -11.46 -1.83 5.29
N ASP A 48 -12.55 -2.54 5.59
CA ASP A 48 -13.89 -1.95 5.63
C ASP A 48 -14.01 -0.89 6.74
N MET A 49 -13.50 -1.17 7.96
CA MET A 49 -13.44 -0.20 9.07
C MET A 49 -12.65 1.06 8.68
N PHE A 50 -11.51 0.89 7.99
CA PHE A 50 -10.68 2.00 7.54
C PHE A 50 -11.38 2.82 6.45
N VAL A 51 -11.95 2.17 5.43
CA VAL A 51 -12.70 2.85 4.35
C VAL A 51 -13.93 3.58 4.91
N GLU A 52 -14.64 2.98 5.85
CA GLU A 52 -15.75 3.61 6.56
C GLU A 52 -15.28 4.88 7.30
N ALA A 53 -14.16 4.80 8.02
CA ALA A 53 -13.56 5.95 8.67
C ALA A 53 -13.18 7.06 7.66
N LEU A 54 -12.65 6.70 6.48
CA LEU A 54 -12.32 7.65 5.42
C LEU A 54 -13.54 8.31 4.77
N THR A 55 -14.71 7.69 4.83
CA THR A 55 -15.89 8.11 4.07
C THR A 55 -16.98 8.79 4.90
N LYS A 56 -17.03 8.54 6.21
CA LYS A 56 -18.08 9.07 7.11
C LYS A 56 -17.87 10.51 7.60
N GLY A 57 -16.86 11.22 7.11
CA GLY A 57 -16.40 12.52 7.66
C GLY A 57 -15.09 12.34 8.42
N ASP A 58 -14.52 13.39 9.02
CA ASP A 58 -13.26 13.29 9.79
C ASP A 58 -13.49 12.34 11.00
N PRO A 59 -13.05 11.07 10.94
CA PRO A 59 -13.08 10.23 12.13
C PRO A 59 -12.10 10.85 13.13
N ASP A 60 -12.34 10.74 14.44
CA ASP A 60 -11.33 11.16 15.42
C ASP A 60 -10.04 10.36 15.11
N PRO A 61 -8.98 11.01 14.58
CA PRO A 61 -7.79 10.31 14.15
C PRO A 61 -7.16 9.57 15.34
N SER A 62 -7.35 10.12 16.55
CA SER A 62 -6.86 9.57 17.81
C SER A 62 -7.43 8.19 18.11
N GLU A 63 -8.73 7.97 17.85
CA GLU A 63 -9.40 6.70 18.14
C GLU A 63 -8.93 5.61 17.17
N LEU A 64 -8.85 5.94 15.87
CA LEU A 64 -8.35 5.02 14.84
C LEU A 64 -6.87 4.70 15.06
N ALA A 65 -6.04 5.71 15.33
CA ALA A 65 -4.62 5.55 15.63
C ALA A 65 -4.40 4.67 16.86
N TRP A 66 -5.16 4.90 17.94
CA TRP A 66 -5.07 4.11 19.16
C TRP A 66 -5.40 2.63 18.91
N HIS A 67 -6.47 2.36 18.16
CA HIS A 67 -6.87 0.98 17.82
C HIS A 67 -5.83 0.25 16.98
N LEU A 68 -5.20 0.94 16.03
CA LEU A 68 -4.16 0.38 15.18
C LEU A 68 -2.86 0.17 15.96
N SER A 69 -2.43 1.16 16.75
CA SER A 69 -1.24 1.09 17.61
C SER A 69 -1.32 -0.05 18.62
N TRP A 70 -2.45 -0.20 19.32
CA TRP A 70 -2.65 -1.31 20.24
C TRP A 70 -2.49 -2.68 19.57
N ARG A 71 -2.93 -2.83 18.31
CA ARG A 71 -2.77 -4.08 17.56
C ARG A 71 -1.33 -4.28 17.07
N CYS A 72 -0.66 -3.22 16.64
CA CYS A 72 0.75 -3.23 16.25
C CYS A 72 1.69 -3.63 17.39
N SER A 73 1.35 -3.28 18.64
CA SER A 73 2.13 -3.60 19.83
C SER A 73 2.35 -5.10 20.09
N ASN A 74 1.59 -5.98 19.42
CA ASN A 74 1.70 -7.42 19.58
C ASN A 74 1.99 -8.14 18.24
N PRO A 75 3.28 -8.32 17.88
CA PRO A 75 3.70 -8.95 16.62
C PRO A 75 3.22 -10.40 16.44
N ARG A 76 2.76 -11.05 17.53
CA ARG A 76 2.24 -12.42 17.49
C ARG A 76 0.81 -12.49 16.96
N ARG A 77 0.10 -11.37 16.88
CA ARG A 77 -1.26 -11.36 16.35
C ARG A 77 -1.25 -11.42 14.84
N TYR A 78 -2.21 -12.17 14.30
CA TYR A 78 -2.35 -12.38 12.86
C TYR A 78 -2.72 -11.11 12.09
N ASP A 79 -3.34 -10.14 12.76
CA ASP A 79 -3.77 -8.86 12.20
C ASP A 79 -2.70 -7.76 12.27
N ALA A 80 -1.60 -7.95 13.00
CA ALA A 80 -0.59 -6.91 13.19
C ALA A 80 -0.03 -6.33 11.87
N PRO A 81 0.23 -7.13 10.80
CA PRO A 81 0.64 -6.57 9.52
C PRO A 81 -0.42 -5.69 8.84
N ALA A 82 -1.68 -6.11 8.88
CA ALA A 82 -2.79 -5.35 8.32
C ALA A 82 -3.01 -4.06 9.11
N ALA A 83 -3.02 -4.14 10.45
CA ALA A 83 -3.12 -2.98 11.32
C ALA A 83 -1.97 -1.99 11.10
N CYS A 84 -0.72 -2.46 11.00
CA CYS A 84 0.43 -1.61 10.76
C CYS A 84 0.40 -0.96 9.37
N SER A 85 -0.11 -1.67 8.36
CA SER A 85 -0.32 -1.11 7.01
C SER A 85 -1.33 0.03 7.06
N LEU A 86 -2.46 -0.20 7.74
CA LEU A 86 -3.52 0.80 7.89
C LEU A 86 -3.10 1.95 8.81
N MET A 87 -2.22 1.73 9.78
CA MET A 87 -1.71 2.78 10.66
C MET A 87 -0.87 3.79 9.88
N LEU A 88 -0.03 3.28 8.97
CA LEU A 88 0.69 4.13 8.01
C LEU A 88 -0.29 4.92 7.13
N PHE A 89 -1.51 4.45 6.93
CA PHE A 89 -2.55 5.12 6.14
C PHE A 89 -3.49 6.01 6.99
N SER A 90 -3.68 5.75 8.29
CA SER A 90 -4.55 6.54 9.17
C SER A 90 -3.90 7.85 9.58
N GLU A 91 -2.58 7.84 9.80
CA GLU A 91 -1.79 9.05 10.02
C GLU A 91 -1.72 9.96 8.79
N ALA A 92 -2.32 9.53 7.67
CA ALA A 92 -2.54 10.34 6.48
C ALA A 92 -3.91 11.07 6.49
N LEU A 93 -4.68 10.99 7.58
CA LEU A 93 -5.94 11.73 7.75
C LEU A 93 -5.71 13.13 8.33
N PRO A 94 -6.51 14.13 7.92
CA PRO A 94 -6.35 15.49 8.43
C PRO A 94 -6.73 15.55 9.93
N GLY A 95 -5.84 16.12 10.75
CA GLY A 95 -6.18 16.40 12.16
C GLY A 95 -5.03 16.39 13.16
N HIS A 96 -3.81 16.79 12.77
CA HIS A 96 -2.56 16.71 13.56
C HIS A 96 -1.85 15.37 13.47
N VAL A 97 -1.18 15.15 12.33
CA VAL A 97 -0.18 14.09 12.22
C VAL A 97 1.00 14.49 13.09
N ASN A 98 1.19 13.79 14.21
CA ASN A 98 2.40 13.93 15.00
C ASN A 98 3.51 13.14 14.28
N LEU A 99 4.64 13.79 14.01
CA LEU A 99 5.80 13.11 13.42
C LEU A 99 6.23 11.89 14.25
N CYS A 100 6.03 11.93 15.57
CA CYS A 100 6.28 10.79 16.45
C CYS A 100 5.44 9.57 16.07
N ASP A 101 4.16 9.73 15.76
CA ASP A 101 3.25 8.62 15.46
C ASP A 101 3.64 7.94 14.13
N VAL A 102 4.08 8.73 13.15
CA VAL A 102 4.63 8.23 11.89
C VAL A 102 5.91 7.42 12.11
N LEU A 103 6.82 7.92 12.96
CA LEU A 103 8.06 7.22 13.28
C LEU A 103 7.78 5.92 14.04
N GLU A 104 6.86 5.94 15.01
CA GLU A 104 6.42 4.73 15.72
C GLU A 104 5.80 3.70 14.76
N ALA A 105 4.98 4.14 13.80
CA ALA A 105 4.43 3.25 12.78
C ALA A 105 5.49 2.61 11.89
N ILE A 106 6.54 3.36 11.55
CA ILE A 106 7.70 2.82 10.83
C ILE A 106 8.43 1.78 11.69
N ASP A 107 8.64 2.05 12.97
CA ASP A 107 9.30 1.13 13.89
C ASP A 107 8.49 -0.16 14.08
N TYR A 108 7.16 -0.06 14.24
CA TYR A 108 6.26 -1.21 14.27
C TYR A 108 6.35 -2.02 12.97
N HIS A 109 6.34 -1.36 11.81
CA HIS A 109 6.48 -2.01 10.51
C HIS A 109 7.79 -2.81 10.44
N GLN A 110 8.91 -2.19 10.80
CA GLN A 110 10.22 -2.86 10.82
C GLN A 110 10.26 -4.03 11.80
N ALA A 111 9.71 -3.86 13.01
CA ALA A 111 9.69 -4.89 14.04
C ALA A 111 8.83 -6.10 13.62
N ILE A 112 7.64 -5.87 13.09
CA ILE A 112 6.75 -6.92 12.58
C ILE A 112 7.42 -7.65 11.42
N ARG A 113 7.95 -6.91 10.44
CA ARG A 113 8.62 -7.48 9.25
C ARG A 113 9.82 -8.34 9.64
N LYS A 114 10.64 -7.88 10.60
CA LYS A 114 11.74 -8.66 11.18
C LYS A 114 11.25 -9.92 11.90
N HIS A 115 10.11 -9.85 12.59
CA HIS A 115 9.57 -10.97 13.35
C HIS A 115 8.98 -12.08 12.47
N ILE A 116 8.16 -11.73 11.47
CA ILE A 116 7.41 -12.69 10.66
C ILE A 116 8.09 -13.03 9.33
N GLY A 117 9.05 -12.21 8.89
CA GLY A 117 9.75 -12.32 7.61
C GLY A 117 9.03 -11.63 6.45
N ASP A 118 9.81 -11.24 5.44
CA ASP A 118 9.35 -10.45 4.28
C ASP A 118 8.23 -11.13 3.48
N GLU A 119 8.34 -12.43 3.21
CA GLU A 119 7.33 -13.16 2.43
C GLU A 119 5.97 -13.15 3.13
N ARG A 120 5.94 -13.44 4.43
CA ARG A 120 4.69 -13.42 5.22
C ARG A 120 4.15 -12.01 5.41
N TRP A 121 5.01 -11.01 5.49
CA TRP A 121 4.59 -9.62 5.51
C TRP A 121 3.86 -9.25 4.22
N GLU A 122 4.44 -9.53 3.06
CA GLU A 122 3.81 -9.25 1.75
C GLU A 122 2.47 -9.97 1.59
N GLU A 123 2.35 -11.22 2.06
CA GLU A 123 1.07 -11.95 2.03
C GLU A 123 0.00 -11.33 2.96
N ARG A 124 0.40 -10.67 4.06
CA ARG A 124 -0.50 -10.26 5.15
C ARG A 124 -0.75 -8.76 5.29
N ARG A 125 0.03 -7.92 4.62
CA ARG A 125 -0.20 -6.46 4.61
C ARG A 125 -1.43 -6.10 3.78
N VAL A 126 -2.00 -4.92 4.04
CA VAL A 126 -2.98 -4.31 3.12
C VAL A 126 -2.19 -3.66 1.99
N ARG A 127 -2.46 -4.05 0.75
CA ARG A 127 -1.75 -3.49 -0.41
C ARG A 127 -2.42 -2.19 -0.88
N ALA A 128 -1.64 -1.33 -1.51
CA ALA A 128 -2.17 -0.06 -2.00
C ALA A 128 -3.24 -0.24 -3.09
N ASP A 129 -3.10 -1.24 -3.96
CA ASP A 129 -4.08 -1.57 -4.99
C ASP A 129 -5.40 -2.09 -4.40
N GLU A 130 -5.32 -2.94 -3.36
CA GLU A 130 -6.50 -3.40 -2.60
C GLU A 130 -7.25 -2.22 -1.96
N LEU A 131 -6.50 -1.29 -1.34
CA LEU A 131 -7.08 -0.09 -0.75
C LEU A 131 -7.69 0.83 -1.81
N LEU A 132 -6.97 1.08 -2.91
CA LEU A 132 -7.48 1.85 -4.03
C LEU A 132 -8.77 1.27 -4.60
N GLN A 133 -8.85 -0.05 -4.77
CA GLN A 133 -10.06 -0.71 -5.28
C GLN A 133 -11.27 -0.49 -4.36
N LYS A 134 -11.08 -0.48 -3.04
CA LYS A 134 -12.15 -0.17 -2.09
C LYS A 134 -12.52 1.31 -2.05
N LEU A 135 -11.54 2.19 -2.31
CA LEU A 135 -11.76 3.63 -2.42
C LEU A 135 -12.37 4.03 -3.76
N GLN A 136 -12.29 3.19 -4.80
CA GLN A 136 -12.99 3.42 -6.06
C GLN A 136 -14.50 3.43 -5.83
N GLY A 137 -15.13 4.58 -6.07
CA GLY A 137 -16.56 4.81 -5.82
C GLY A 137 -16.87 5.50 -4.50
N ALA A 138 -15.91 5.56 -3.57
CA ALA A 138 -15.97 6.47 -2.43
C ALA A 138 -15.58 7.89 -2.89
N LYS A 139 -16.26 8.92 -2.34
CA LYS A 139 -15.89 10.33 -2.57
C LYS A 139 -14.64 10.68 -1.76
N VAL A 140 -13.49 10.19 -2.18
CA VAL A 140 -12.20 10.44 -1.52
C VAL A 140 -11.56 11.70 -2.07
N SER A 141 -11.04 12.56 -1.19
CA SER A 141 -10.39 13.80 -1.61
C SER A 141 -9.03 13.54 -2.29
N PRO A 142 -8.57 14.39 -3.22
CA PRO A 142 -7.22 14.28 -3.79
C PRO A 142 -6.11 14.32 -2.74
N ARG A 143 -6.35 15.05 -1.64
CA ARG A 143 -5.43 15.13 -0.50
C ARG A 143 -5.23 13.77 0.16
N SER A 144 -6.30 13.01 0.37
CA SER A 144 -6.24 11.67 0.96
C SER A 144 -5.39 10.73 0.11
N PHE A 145 -5.54 10.76 -1.22
CA PHE A 145 -4.69 9.98 -2.13
C PHE A 145 -3.22 10.42 -2.08
N SER A 146 -2.94 11.73 -2.03
CA SER A 146 -1.56 12.23 -1.95
C SER A 146 -0.86 11.89 -0.64
N LEU A 147 -1.61 11.86 0.47
CA LEU A 147 -1.07 11.43 1.76
C LEU A 147 -0.82 9.92 1.77
N LEU A 148 -1.74 9.12 1.22
CA LEU A 148 -1.55 7.68 1.01
C LEU A 148 -0.31 7.37 0.16
N HIS A 149 -0.11 8.11 -0.93
CA HIS A 149 1.09 8.01 -1.76
C HIS A 149 2.38 8.24 -0.96
N ARG A 150 2.42 9.28 -0.12
CA ARG A 150 3.59 9.57 0.74
C ARG A 150 3.86 8.46 1.75
N ALA A 151 2.83 7.96 2.42
CA ALA A 151 2.95 6.86 3.38
C ALA A 151 3.53 5.60 2.73
N VAL A 152 3.00 5.21 1.56
CA VAL A 152 3.54 4.08 0.79
C VAL A 152 4.96 4.34 0.34
N SER A 153 5.30 5.55 -0.11
CA SER A 153 6.66 5.89 -0.50
C SER A 153 7.67 5.72 0.65
N VAL A 154 7.30 6.11 1.87
CA VAL A 154 8.14 5.96 3.07
C VAL A 154 8.26 4.49 3.46
N ALA A 155 7.14 3.77 3.52
CA ALA A 155 7.12 2.36 3.90
C ALA A 155 7.85 1.46 2.90
N CYS A 156 7.77 1.81 1.62
CA CYS A 156 8.35 1.03 0.53
C CYS A 156 9.78 1.44 0.17
N ALA A 157 10.46 2.31 0.93
CA ALA A 157 11.80 2.86 0.67
C ALA A 157 12.79 1.87 0.00
N LYS A 158 12.63 1.69 -1.31
CA LYS A 158 13.35 0.71 -2.13
C LYS A 158 14.27 1.50 -3.03
N LYS A 159 15.50 0.99 -3.14
CA LYS A 159 16.56 1.60 -3.94
C LYS A 159 16.29 1.49 -5.45
N ASP A 160 15.39 0.60 -5.87
CA ASP A 160 15.17 0.21 -7.27
C ASP A 160 13.99 0.95 -7.95
N GLY A 161 13.64 2.13 -7.45
CA GLY A 161 12.59 2.98 -8.01
C GLY A 161 11.19 2.75 -7.43
N PRO A 162 10.17 3.48 -7.93
CA PRO A 162 8.82 3.42 -7.38
C PRO A 162 8.19 2.06 -7.66
N SER A 163 7.58 1.47 -6.63
CA SER A 163 6.82 0.22 -6.76
C SER A 163 5.60 0.40 -7.68
N GLU A 164 5.10 -0.67 -8.29
CA GLU A 164 3.86 -0.62 -9.08
C GLU A 164 2.67 -0.09 -8.26
N GLU A 165 2.66 -0.36 -6.95
CA GLU A 165 1.70 0.20 -6.00
C GLU A 165 1.80 1.73 -5.90
N LEU A 166 3.02 2.26 -5.85
CA LEU A 166 3.25 3.69 -5.78
C LEU A 166 2.85 4.38 -7.10
N LYS A 167 3.13 3.75 -8.25
CA LYS A 167 2.70 4.23 -9.57
C LYS A 167 1.17 4.28 -9.66
N ALA A 168 0.48 3.23 -9.21
CA ALA A 168 -0.98 3.18 -9.18
C ALA A 168 -1.57 4.28 -8.30
N LEU A 169 -0.98 4.52 -7.11
CA LEU A 169 -1.39 5.61 -6.23
C LEU A 169 -1.13 6.98 -6.82
N SER A 170 0.01 7.18 -7.49
CA SER A 170 0.34 8.44 -8.15
C SER A 170 -0.69 8.76 -9.22
N SER A 171 -0.98 7.79 -10.10
CA SER A 171 -2.00 7.95 -11.15
C SER A 171 -3.41 8.18 -10.57
N ALA A 172 -3.79 7.48 -9.51
CA ALA A 172 -5.07 7.70 -8.84
C ALA A 172 -5.17 9.11 -8.22
N THR A 173 -4.08 9.60 -7.64
CA THR A 173 -4.00 10.96 -7.08
C THR A 173 -4.17 12.00 -8.18
N SER A 174 -3.44 11.87 -9.27
CA SER A 174 -3.49 12.81 -10.41
C SER A 174 -4.85 12.81 -11.08
N LYS A 175 -5.45 11.63 -11.26
CA LYS A 175 -6.83 11.54 -11.73
C LYS A 175 -7.81 12.25 -10.79
N ALA A 176 -7.71 12.05 -9.47
CA ALA A 176 -8.58 12.72 -8.51
C ALA A 176 -8.41 14.25 -8.54
N VAL A 177 -7.19 14.75 -8.76
CA VAL A 177 -6.93 16.19 -8.97
C VAL A 177 -7.62 16.67 -10.25
N CYS A 178 -7.42 15.99 -11.39
CA CYS A 178 -8.04 16.36 -12.66
C CYS A 178 -9.58 16.35 -12.58
N ASP A 179 -10.16 15.36 -11.90
CA ASP A 179 -11.61 15.24 -11.75
C ASP A 179 -12.19 16.36 -10.87
N LYS A 180 -11.41 16.85 -9.89
CA LYS A 180 -11.84 17.92 -8.97
C LYS A 180 -11.63 19.33 -9.56
N ASP A 181 -10.56 19.53 -10.31
CA ASP A 181 -10.13 20.83 -10.82
C ASP A 181 -9.59 20.70 -12.26
N PRO A 182 -10.47 20.51 -13.27
CA PRO A 182 -10.05 20.19 -14.64
C PRO A 182 -9.38 21.35 -15.36
N GLU A 183 -9.66 22.60 -14.96
CA GLU A 183 -9.03 23.81 -15.51
C GLU A 183 -7.83 24.27 -14.66
N GLY A 184 -7.58 23.57 -13.55
CA GLY A 184 -6.47 23.85 -12.66
C GLY A 184 -5.11 23.66 -13.31
N ALA A 185 -4.11 24.33 -12.73
CA ALA A 185 -2.73 24.23 -13.16
C ALA A 185 -1.77 24.30 -11.97
N CYS A 186 -0.58 23.77 -12.16
CA CYS A 186 0.47 23.90 -11.16
C CYS A 186 0.91 25.37 -11.04
N PRO A 187 0.88 25.98 -9.84
CA PRO A 187 1.25 27.39 -9.66
C PRO A 187 2.73 27.68 -9.91
N ILE A 188 3.58 26.65 -10.02
CA ILE A 188 5.02 26.80 -10.26
C ILE A 188 5.33 26.83 -11.76
N CYS A 189 4.84 25.87 -12.54
CA CYS A 189 5.13 25.76 -13.97
C CYS A 189 3.99 26.22 -14.88
N LEU A 190 2.81 26.52 -14.31
CA LEU A 190 1.58 26.93 -14.99
C LEU A 190 1.04 25.89 -15.99
N ALA A 191 1.54 24.66 -15.97
CA ALA A 191 1.01 23.58 -16.79
C ALA A 191 -0.26 23.00 -16.13
N GLY A 192 -1.28 22.73 -16.96
CA GLY A 192 -2.49 22.03 -16.55
C GLY A 192 -2.23 20.57 -16.16
N TRP A 193 -3.16 19.99 -15.40
CA TRP A 193 -3.04 18.64 -14.87
C TRP A 193 -3.22 17.55 -15.93
N ARG A 194 -2.42 16.48 -15.83
CA ARG A 194 -2.56 15.25 -16.63
C ARG A 194 -2.72 14.02 -15.74
N ALA A 195 -3.39 12.99 -16.25
CA ALA A 195 -3.65 11.76 -15.49
C ALA A 195 -2.39 10.95 -15.15
N ASP A 196 -1.30 11.16 -15.90
CA ASP A 196 0.02 10.55 -15.73
C ASP A 196 1.01 11.45 -14.97
N ASP A 197 0.61 12.66 -14.57
CA ASP A 197 1.45 13.53 -13.74
C ASP A 197 1.74 12.85 -12.40
N SER A 198 2.85 13.23 -11.78
CA SER A 198 3.06 12.98 -10.34
C SER A 198 2.75 14.26 -9.58
N VAL A 199 1.67 14.25 -8.80
CA VAL A 199 1.18 15.42 -8.07
C VAL A 199 1.31 15.25 -6.56
N LEU A 200 1.54 16.38 -5.88
CA LEU A 200 1.60 16.50 -4.44
C LEU A 200 0.51 17.47 -3.99
N VAL A 201 -0.34 17.04 -3.06
CA VAL A 201 -1.36 17.88 -2.44
C VAL A 201 -0.88 18.24 -1.03
N LEU A 202 -0.63 19.54 -0.80
CA LEU A 202 -0.12 20.07 0.45
C LEU A 202 -1.21 20.11 1.55
N SER A 203 -0.81 20.35 2.80
CA SER A 203 -1.74 20.47 3.94
C SER A 203 -2.66 21.69 3.82
N CYS A 204 -2.24 22.73 3.10
CA CYS A 204 -3.05 23.88 2.72
C CYS A 204 -3.93 23.63 1.48
N ASN A 205 -4.06 22.37 1.04
CA ASN A 205 -4.83 21.94 -0.15
C ASN A 205 -4.32 22.42 -1.52
N HIS A 206 -3.20 23.16 -1.57
CA HIS A 206 -2.53 23.47 -2.83
C HIS A 206 -1.99 22.20 -3.50
N VAL A 207 -2.13 22.13 -4.82
CA VAL A 207 -1.63 21.02 -5.63
C VAL A 207 -0.41 21.48 -6.43
N LEU A 208 0.65 20.68 -6.43
CA LEU A 208 1.90 20.94 -7.16
C LEU A 208 2.31 19.68 -7.92
N HIS A 209 3.01 19.83 -9.06
CA HIS A 209 3.79 18.70 -9.57
C HIS A 209 4.92 18.37 -8.58
N VAL A 210 5.18 17.08 -8.36
CA VAL A 210 6.26 16.60 -7.48
C VAL A 210 7.61 17.18 -7.91
N ASP A 211 7.90 17.19 -9.22
CA ASP A 211 9.13 17.76 -9.76
C ASP A 211 9.25 19.27 -9.53
N CYS A 212 8.13 20.00 -9.63
CA CYS A 212 8.10 21.43 -9.39
C CYS A 212 8.36 21.75 -7.91
N PHE A 213 7.76 20.96 -7.00
CA PHE A 213 8.03 21.07 -5.57
C PHE A 213 9.52 20.85 -5.27
N TRP A 214 10.12 19.75 -5.76
CA TRP A 214 11.54 19.46 -5.51
C TRP A 214 12.45 20.54 -6.09
N LYS A 215 12.23 20.95 -7.35
CA LYS A 215 13.00 22.06 -7.96
C LYS A 215 12.95 23.32 -7.11
N MET A 216 11.79 23.67 -6.58
CA MET A 216 11.61 24.84 -5.72
C MET A 216 12.43 24.73 -4.42
N ILE A 217 12.39 23.58 -3.73
CA ILE A 217 13.09 23.43 -2.45
C ILE A 217 14.60 23.13 -2.57
N THR A 218 15.05 22.68 -3.74
CA THR A 218 16.47 22.43 -4.04
C THR A 218 17.14 23.58 -4.80
N ALA A 219 16.39 24.57 -5.28
CA ALA A 219 16.97 25.73 -5.95
C ALA A 219 17.90 26.49 -5.00
N ALA A 220 19.07 26.89 -5.51
CA ALA A 220 20.00 27.75 -4.81
C ALA A 220 19.32 29.10 -4.51
N GLY A 221 19.19 29.47 -3.23
CA GLY A 221 18.45 30.65 -2.77
C GLY A 221 17.06 30.37 -2.17
N SER A 222 16.63 29.11 -2.07
CA SER A 222 15.36 28.72 -1.42
C SER A 222 15.32 28.99 0.09
N ASP A 223 16.42 29.39 0.72
CA ASP A 223 16.46 29.78 2.13
C ASP A 223 15.50 30.94 2.44
N ALA A 224 15.23 31.81 1.46
CA ALA A 224 14.24 32.89 1.60
C ALA A 224 12.78 32.39 1.66
N LEU A 225 12.49 31.19 1.14
CA LEU A 225 11.14 30.62 1.07
C LEU A 225 10.80 29.68 2.24
N ARG A 226 11.80 29.19 2.99
CA ARG A 226 11.59 28.26 4.12
C ARG A 226 11.00 28.90 5.38
N GLY A 227 10.80 30.21 5.41
CA GLY A 227 10.53 30.97 6.64
C GLY A 227 9.18 31.67 6.77
N THR A 228 8.23 31.54 5.83
CA THR A 228 6.96 32.29 5.94
C THR A 228 5.74 31.40 5.70
N GLU A 229 5.14 30.91 6.79
CA GLU A 229 3.78 30.34 6.78
C GLU A 229 2.72 31.32 6.25
N ALA A 230 3.07 32.62 6.14
CA ALA A 230 2.19 33.69 5.69
C ALA A 230 1.71 33.59 4.23
N ALA A 231 2.38 32.82 3.36
CA ALA A 231 1.99 32.73 1.95
C ALA A 231 0.70 31.92 1.70
N CYS A 232 0.28 31.06 2.64
CA CYS A 232 -0.91 30.22 2.48
C CYS A 232 -2.20 30.80 3.08
N SER A 233 -2.13 31.90 3.83
CA SER A 233 -3.28 32.45 4.57
C SER A 233 -4.07 33.51 3.81
N ALA A 234 -3.67 33.84 2.57
CA ALA A 234 -4.27 34.90 1.77
C ALA A 234 -5.09 34.32 0.61
N GLN A 235 -6.19 33.61 0.92
CA GLN A 235 -7.29 33.29 -0.01
C GLN A 235 -8.54 32.86 0.76
#